data_AF-A0A535F264-F1
#
_entry.id   AF-A0A535F264-F1
#
_cell.length_a   1.000
_cell.length_b   1.000
_cell.length_c   1.000
_cell.angle_alpha   90.00
_cell.angle_beta   90.00
_cell.angle_gamma   90.00
#
_symmetry.space_group_name_H-M   'P 1'
#
loop_
_entity.id
_entity.type
_entity.pdbx_description
1 polymer ?
#
loop_
_entity_poly.entity_id
_entity_poly.type
_entity_poly.pdbx_seq_one_letter_code
_entity_poly.pdbx_strand_id
1 'polypeptide(L)'
;MVAPKQQERGAETVRCPICRADAVETMEEAKPLYSRVVHWLNSEGLTYNNLPLKLELCNRAKLAQLLHERHGSHSLGVTTSTTYAQDGRIVRTEVSGVAILHGLPKILFQGVTLHELGHVWLIVHDILDLPTWGEEGFCELLSYRYYQHLNTPEANYYASSIEKNPNSVYSDGFRRLHALTEKYGFPRLLTILNTTKQLPR
;
A
#
# COMPACT_ATOMS: atom_id res chain seq x y z
N MET A 1 -8.10 25.26 9.95
CA MET A 1 -8.25 25.02 11.41
C MET A 1 -9.71 24.67 11.68
N VAL A 2 -10.01 23.59 12.40
CA VAL A 2 -11.39 23.11 12.65
C VAL A 2 -12.00 23.89 13.81
N ALA A 3 -13.22 24.40 13.64
CA ALA A 3 -13.87 25.22 14.66
C ALA A 3 -14.17 24.42 15.95
N PRO A 4 -14.06 25.01 17.16
CA PRO A 4 -14.20 24.32 18.44
C PRO A 4 -15.54 23.57 18.63
N LYS A 5 -16.62 24.02 17.96
CA LYS A 5 -17.95 23.37 18.02
C LYS A 5 -18.06 22.11 17.15
N GLN A 6 -17.07 21.84 16.30
CA GLN A 6 -17.04 20.68 15.39
C GLN A 6 -16.10 19.57 15.89
N GLN A 7 -15.57 19.71 17.11
CA GLN A 7 -14.65 18.76 17.72
C GLN A 7 -15.42 17.87 18.71
N GLU A 8 -15.52 16.57 18.42
CA GLU A 8 -16.02 15.60 19.42
C GLU A 8 -14.91 15.30 20.44
N ARG A 9 -15.26 15.38 21.73
CA ARG A 9 -14.37 14.97 22.82
C ARG A 9 -14.26 13.45 22.81
N GLY A 10 -13.10 12.92 22.42
CA GLY A 10 -12.78 11.48 22.55
C GLY A 10 -12.22 10.81 21.29
N ALA A 11 -12.21 11.47 20.13
CA ALA A 11 -11.55 10.94 18.94
C ALA A 11 -10.04 11.26 18.99
N GLU A 12 -9.17 10.26 18.78
CA GLU A 12 -7.69 10.42 18.78
C GLU A 12 -7.18 11.44 17.73
N THR A 13 -8.01 11.84 16.76
CA THR A 13 -7.71 12.96 15.84
C THR A 13 -8.94 13.84 15.62
N VAL A 14 -8.79 15.15 15.83
CA VAL A 14 -9.80 16.15 15.49
C VAL A 14 -9.80 16.36 13.98
N ARG A 15 -10.88 15.97 13.30
CA ARG A 15 -11.06 16.09 11.84
C ARG A 15 -12.19 17.05 11.52
N CYS A 16 -12.09 17.75 10.39
CA CYS A 16 -13.21 18.56 9.92
C CYS A 16 -14.35 17.64 9.41
N PRO A 17 -15.61 18.11 9.39
CA PRO A 17 -16.74 17.30 8.91
C PRO A 17 -16.57 16.77 7.48
N ILE A 18 -15.91 17.53 6.60
CA ILE A 18 -15.65 17.12 5.21
C ILE A 18 -14.66 15.96 5.16
N CYS A 19 -13.53 16.07 5.87
CA CYS A 19 -12.53 15.00 5.95
C CYS A 19 -13.06 13.76 6.69
N ARG A 20 -14.02 13.93 7.60
CA ARG A 20 -14.69 12.80 8.27
C ARG A 20 -15.68 12.09 7.36
N ALA A 21 -16.40 12.82 6.52
CA ALA A 21 -17.38 12.23 5.60
C ALA A 21 -16.73 11.34 4.52
N ASP A 22 -15.45 11.57 4.20
CA ASP A 22 -14.69 10.71 3.28
C ASP A 22 -13.78 9.70 3.98
N ALA A 23 -13.74 9.68 5.31
CA ALA A 23 -12.90 8.75 6.05
C ALA A 23 -13.45 7.32 5.99
N VAL A 24 -12.56 6.33 5.80
CA VAL A 24 -12.88 4.91 5.90
C VAL A 24 -12.73 4.48 7.36
N GLU A 25 -13.82 4.34 8.09
CA GLU A 25 -13.79 4.04 9.53
C GLU A 25 -14.13 2.58 9.83
N THR A 26 -14.87 1.91 8.94
CA THR A 26 -15.41 0.56 9.16
C THR A 26 -15.00 -0.43 8.08
N MET A 27 -15.03 -1.73 8.43
CA MET A 27 -14.74 -2.80 7.48
C MET A 27 -15.79 -2.86 6.36
N GLU A 28 -17.02 -2.48 6.64
CA GLU A 28 -18.12 -2.38 5.67
C GLU A 28 -17.81 -1.35 4.58
N GLU A 29 -17.20 -0.23 4.93
CA GLU A 29 -16.74 0.80 3.98
C GLU A 29 -15.46 0.37 3.24
N ALA A 30 -14.54 -0.31 3.94
CA ALA A 30 -13.25 -0.72 3.39
C ALA A 30 -13.36 -1.86 2.36
N LYS A 31 -14.22 -2.85 2.59
CA LYS A 31 -14.39 -4.03 1.71
C LYS A 31 -14.65 -3.70 0.23
N PRO A 32 -15.60 -2.82 -0.15
CA PRO A 32 -15.81 -2.48 -1.55
C PRO A 32 -14.62 -1.71 -2.16
N LEU A 33 -13.94 -0.86 -1.37
CA LEU A 33 -12.73 -0.15 -1.81
C LEU A 33 -11.59 -1.13 -2.11
N TYR A 34 -11.35 -2.07 -1.20
CA TYR A 34 -10.37 -3.14 -1.35
C TYR A 34 -10.68 -4.02 -2.57
N SER A 35 -11.95 -4.41 -2.75
CA SER A 35 -12.38 -5.21 -3.90
C SER A 35 -12.10 -4.50 -5.23
N ARG A 36 -12.32 -3.17 -5.29
CA ARG A 36 -11.95 -2.36 -6.46
C ARG A 36 -10.45 -2.35 -6.73
N VAL A 37 -9.65 -2.20 -5.68
CA VAL A 37 -8.19 -2.23 -5.76
C VAL A 37 -7.69 -3.57 -6.29
N VAL A 38 -8.16 -4.68 -5.71
CA VAL A 38 -7.78 -6.04 -6.15
C VAL A 38 -8.22 -6.30 -7.59
N HIS A 39 -9.44 -5.87 -7.97
CA HIS A 39 -9.90 -5.99 -9.35
C HIS A 39 -9.00 -5.22 -10.33
N TRP A 40 -8.62 -4.00 -9.98
CA TRP A 40 -7.72 -3.19 -10.80
C TRP A 40 -6.33 -3.82 -10.92
N LEU A 41 -5.74 -4.29 -9.80
CA LEU A 41 -4.46 -5.00 -9.80
C LEU A 41 -4.48 -6.23 -10.73
N ASN A 42 -5.54 -7.02 -10.65
CA ASN A 42 -5.72 -8.18 -11.54
C ASN A 42 -5.81 -7.74 -13.01
N SER A 43 -6.47 -6.62 -13.30
CA SER A 43 -6.56 -6.08 -14.67
C SER A 43 -5.21 -5.56 -15.20
N GLU A 44 -4.33 -5.13 -14.30
CA GLU A 44 -2.95 -4.72 -14.62
C GLU A 44 -1.97 -5.91 -14.73
N GLY A 45 -2.43 -7.14 -14.45
CA GLY A 45 -1.64 -8.37 -14.56
C GLY A 45 -0.98 -8.84 -13.28
N LEU A 46 -1.29 -8.25 -12.13
CA LEU A 46 -0.81 -8.71 -10.82
C LEU A 46 -1.73 -9.79 -10.27
N THR A 47 -1.27 -11.04 -10.27
CA THR A 47 -1.99 -12.19 -9.70
C THR A 47 -1.38 -12.63 -8.38
N TYR A 48 -2.20 -13.17 -7.48
CA TYR A 48 -1.80 -13.57 -6.13
C TYR A 48 -1.83 -15.08 -5.90
N ASN A 49 -1.72 -15.90 -6.96
CA ASN A 49 -1.66 -17.37 -6.89
C ASN A 49 -2.79 -18.02 -6.04
N ASN A 50 -4.01 -17.47 -6.10
CA ASN A 50 -5.17 -17.88 -5.30
C ASN A 50 -4.98 -17.78 -3.77
N LEU A 51 -4.00 -17.02 -3.29
CA LEU A 51 -3.78 -16.78 -1.88
C LEU A 51 -4.97 -15.95 -1.31
N PRO A 52 -5.66 -16.43 -0.26
CA PRO A 52 -6.71 -15.65 0.40
C PRO A 52 -6.10 -14.53 1.23
N LEU A 53 -6.08 -13.32 0.68
CA LEU A 53 -5.54 -12.13 1.36
C LEU A 53 -6.57 -11.52 2.30
N LYS A 54 -6.16 -11.27 3.54
CA LYS A 54 -6.96 -10.59 4.55
C LYS A 54 -6.77 -9.07 4.44
N LEU A 55 -7.85 -8.35 4.73
CA LEU A 55 -7.82 -6.91 4.99
C LEU A 55 -8.17 -6.68 6.45
N GLU A 56 -7.36 -5.90 7.15
CA GLU A 56 -7.62 -5.41 8.50
C GLU A 56 -7.59 -3.88 8.51
N LEU A 57 -8.56 -3.26 9.18
CA LEU A 57 -8.46 -1.86 9.60
C LEU A 57 -7.90 -1.80 11.03
N CYS A 58 -6.89 -0.96 11.23
CA CYS A 58 -6.19 -0.86 12.50
C CYS A 58 -5.99 0.60 12.94
N ASN A 59 -5.86 0.84 14.25
CA ASN A 59 -5.51 2.15 14.79
C ASN A 59 -3.98 2.33 14.82
N ARG A 60 -3.51 3.53 15.21
CA ARG A 60 -2.07 3.83 15.24
C ARG A 60 -1.28 2.93 16.18
N ALA A 61 -1.83 2.61 17.35
CA ALA A 61 -1.17 1.75 18.33
C ALA A 61 -0.97 0.33 17.77
N LYS A 62 -2.01 -0.24 17.16
CA LYS A 62 -1.95 -1.57 16.54
C LYS A 62 -1.03 -1.58 15.33
N LEU A 63 -1.08 -0.55 14.48
CA LEU A 63 -0.17 -0.42 13.34
C LEU A 63 1.29 -0.36 13.78
N ALA A 64 1.60 0.41 14.84
CA ALA A 64 2.95 0.48 15.40
C ALA A 64 3.43 -0.88 15.94
N GLN A 65 2.55 -1.67 16.56
CA GLN A 65 2.87 -3.04 16.98
C GLN A 65 3.19 -3.95 15.78
N LEU A 66 2.38 -3.86 14.71
CA LEU A 66 2.56 -4.67 13.50
C LEU A 66 3.83 -4.29 12.71
N LEU A 67 4.31 -3.06 12.83
CA LEU A 67 5.55 -2.59 12.20
C LEU A 67 6.83 -2.99 12.97
N HIS A 68 6.71 -3.64 14.14
CA HIS A 68 7.83 -4.14 14.95
C HIS A 68 8.97 -3.11 15.13
N GLU A 69 8.65 -1.87 15.52
CA GLU A 69 9.59 -0.74 15.72
C GLU A 69 10.49 -0.39 14.50
N ARG A 70 10.31 -1.02 13.34
CA ARG A 70 11.31 -1.00 12.25
C ARG A 70 11.03 -0.05 11.09
N HIS A 71 9.89 0.65 11.06
CA HIS A 71 9.61 1.64 10.03
C HIS A 71 9.05 2.91 10.67
N GLY A 72 9.53 4.07 10.21
CA GLY A 72 9.31 5.37 10.82
C GLY A 72 7.84 5.68 11.12
N SER A 73 7.64 6.62 12.05
CA SER A 73 6.37 7.07 12.66
C SER A 73 5.21 7.46 11.71
N HIS A 74 5.33 7.28 10.40
CA HIS A 74 4.42 7.81 9.37
C HIS A 74 3.79 6.75 8.46
N SER A 75 4.07 5.45 8.61
CA SER A 75 3.40 4.46 7.78
C SER A 75 1.87 4.50 7.97
N LEU A 76 1.15 4.27 6.88
CA LEU A 76 -0.32 4.24 6.84
C LEU A 76 -0.87 2.82 6.69
N GLY A 77 0.00 1.85 6.44
CA GLY A 77 -0.34 0.45 6.25
C GLY A 77 0.84 -0.45 6.55
N VAL A 78 0.60 -1.75 6.50
CA VAL A 78 1.64 -2.78 6.61
C VAL A 78 1.16 -4.08 5.99
N THR A 79 2.09 -4.77 5.34
CA THR A 79 1.90 -6.15 4.87
C THR A 79 2.00 -7.12 6.05
N THR A 80 1.00 -7.99 6.22
CA THR A 80 0.89 -8.88 7.37
C THR A 80 1.24 -10.31 7.04
N SER A 81 1.85 -11.01 7.99
CA SER A 81 2.24 -12.42 7.87
C SER A 81 1.70 -13.24 9.03
N THR A 82 1.36 -14.51 8.75
CA THR A 82 1.01 -15.51 9.75
C THR A 82 2.21 -16.40 10.03
N THR A 83 2.58 -16.50 11.31
CA THR A 83 3.70 -17.33 11.77
C THR A 83 3.16 -18.64 12.35
N TYR A 84 3.66 -19.75 11.82
CA TYR A 84 3.36 -21.10 12.30
C TYR A 84 4.52 -21.55 13.18
N ALA A 85 4.20 -21.97 14.41
CA ALA A 85 5.16 -22.49 15.36
C ALA A 85 4.80 -23.92 15.77
N GLN A 86 5.83 -24.77 15.88
CA GLN A 86 5.74 -26.12 16.39
C GLN A 86 6.72 -26.27 17.55
N ASP A 87 6.27 -26.78 18.69
CA ASP A 87 7.07 -26.93 19.91
C ASP A 87 7.80 -25.64 20.35
N GLY A 88 7.14 -24.49 20.20
CA GLY A 88 7.68 -23.18 20.55
C GLY A 88 8.72 -22.62 19.56
N ARG A 89 8.99 -23.30 18.44
CA ARG A 89 9.90 -22.84 17.38
C ARG A 89 9.10 -22.41 16.16
N ILE A 90 9.47 -21.27 15.59
CA ILE A 90 8.92 -20.81 14.31
C ILE A 90 9.37 -21.78 13.22
N VAL A 91 8.41 -22.41 12.54
CA VAL A 91 8.66 -23.36 11.44
C VAL A 91 8.38 -22.76 10.08
N ARG A 92 7.45 -21.80 9.99
CA ARG A 92 7.06 -21.16 8.73
C ARG A 92 6.45 -19.80 9.00
N THR A 93 6.70 -18.85 8.11
CA THR A 93 6.00 -17.55 8.07
C THR A 93 5.45 -17.36 6.67
N GLU A 94 4.18 -17.02 6.54
CA GLU A 94 3.50 -16.83 5.26
C GLU A 94 2.83 -15.47 5.22
N VAL A 95 2.98 -14.75 4.11
CA VAL A 95 2.20 -13.53 3.88
C VAL A 95 0.70 -13.87 3.89
N SER A 96 -0.08 -13.04 4.57
CA SER A 96 -1.49 -13.33 4.89
C SER A 96 -2.45 -12.21 4.53
N GLY A 97 -1.96 -11.00 4.25
CA GLY A 97 -2.80 -9.88 3.88
C GLY A 97 -2.14 -8.53 4.14
N VAL A 98 -2.99 -7.54 4.39
CA VAL A 98 -2.60 -6.16 4.66
C VAL A 98 -3.42 -5.60 5.82
N ALA A 99 -2.79 -4.75 6.64
CA ALA A 99 -3.45 -3.96 7.65
C ALA A 99 -3.28 -2.47 7.31
N ILE A 100 -4.38 -1.74 7.25
CA ILE A 100 -4.42 -0.34 6.83
C ILE A 100 -4.97 0.50 7.97
N LEU A 101 -4.43 1.70 8.15
CA LEU A 101 -4.95 2.62 9.15
C LEU A 101 -6.41 3.00 8.84
N HIS A 102 -7.29 2.94 9.84
CA HIS A 102 -8.63 3.52 9.71
C HIS A 102 -8.60 5.06 9.71
N GLY A 103 -9.69 5.64 9.23
CA GLY A 103 -9.86 7.06 9.06
C GLY A 103 -9.07 7.64 7.87
N LEU A 104 -8.56 6.87 6.93
CA LEU A 104 -7.96 7.46 5.73
C LEU A 104 -9.06 7.94 4.77
N PRO A 105 -8.87 9.07 4.04
CA PRO A 105 -9.71 9.39 2.88
C PRO A 105 -9.77 8.21 1.91
N LYS A 106 -10.89 8.01 1.22
CA LYS A 106 -11.13 6.78 0.43
C LYS A 106 -10.04 6.56 -0.62
N ILE A 107 -9.63 7.63 -1.31
CA ILE A 107 -8.61 7.54 -2.35
C ILE A 107 -7.25 7.20 -1.73
N LEU A 108 -6.88 7.84 -0.63
CA LEU A 108 -5.62 7.52 0.08
C LEU A 108 -5.62 6.09 0.61
N PHE A 109 -6.73 5.62 1.19
CA PHE A 109 -6.90 4.24 1.64
C PHE A 109 -6.60 3.26 0.49
N GLN A 110 -7.15 3.51 -0.69
CA GLN A 110 -6.94 2.65 -1.86
C GLN A 110 -5.49 2.63 -2.33
N GLY A 111 -4.81 3.78 -2.35
CA GLY A 111 -3.39 3.84 -2.71
C GLY A 111 -2.48 3.16 -1.68
N VAL A 112 -2.71 3.38 -0.38
CA VAL A 112 -1.96 2.65 0.67
C VAL A 112 -2.21 1.14 0.55
N THR A 113 -3.44 0.73 0.27
CA THR A 113 -3.76 -0.69 0.04
C THR A 113 -2.99 -1.25 -1.15
N LEU A 114 -2.88 -0.51 -2.25
CA LEU A 114 -2.10 -0.91 -3.43
C LEU A 114 -0.62 -1.06 -3.14
N HIS A 115 -0.05 -0.12 -2.39
CA HIS A 115 1.34 -0.17 -1.96
C HIS A 115 1.63 -1.47 -1.18
N GLU A 116 0.84 -1.77 -0.16
CA GLU A 116 1.01 -2.99 0.64
C GLU A 116 0.76 -4.26 -0.18
N LEU A 117 -0.25 -4.25 -1.06
CA LEU A 117 -0.49 -5.37 -1.98
C LEU A 117 0.64 -5.54 -3.02
N GLY A 118 1.46 -4.52 -3.25
CA GLY A 118 2.71 -4.60 -4.01
C GLY A 118 3.75 -5.46 -3.32
N HIS A 119 3.99 -5.24 -2.02
CA HIS A 119 4.88 -6.08 -1.21
C HIS A 119 4.37 -7.53 -1.16
N VAL A 120 3.06 -7.72 -0.95
CA VAL A 120 2.44 -9.06 -1.02
C VAL A 120 2.74 -9.73 -2.36
N TRP A 121 2.60 -9.02 -3.48
CA TRP A 121 2.86 -9.57 -4.80
C TRP A 121 4.32 -10.00 -4.96
N LEU A 122 5.27 -9.17 -4.53
CA LEU A 122 6.70 -9.52 -4.56
C LEU A 122 6.99 -10.80 -3.77
N ILE A 123 6.41 -10.93 -2.56
CA ILE A 123 6.57 -12.12 -1.72
C ILE A 123 5.96 -13.37 -2.38
N VAL A 124 4.72 -13.26 -2.89
CA VAL A 124 4.01 -14.40 -3.51
C VAL A 124 4.71 -14.91 -4.77
N HIS A 125 5.45 -14.04 -5.46
CA HIS A 125 6.22 -14.38 -6.65
C HIS A 125 7.71 -14.63 -6.36
N ASP A 126 8.12 -14.78 -5.10
CA ASP A 126 9.51 -15.11 -4.72
C ASP A 126 10.53 -14.07 -5.24
N ILE A 127 10.15 -12.78 -5.22
CA ILE A 127 10.99 -11.64 -5.59
C ILE A 127 11.45 -10.97 -4.28
N LEU A 128 12.47 -11.55 -3.64
CA LEU A 128 12.85 -11.20 -2.26
C LEU A 128 14.14 -10.36 -2.16
N ASP A 129 15.00 -10.38 -3.19
CA ASP A 129 16.34 -9.79 -3.16
C ASP A 129 16.44 -8.44 -3.89
N LEU A 130 15.33 -7.71 -3.99
CA LEU A 130 15.38 -6.35 -4.52
C LEU A 130 16.04 -5.40 -3.52
N PRO A 131 16.82 -4.42 -3.98
CA PRO A 131 17.25 -3.35 -3.10
C PRO A 131 16.01 -2.58 -2.60
N THR A 132 16.06 -2.01 -1.38
CA THR A 132 14.94 -1.29 -0.76
C THR A 132 14.32 -0.24 -1.68
N TRP A 133 15.13 0.52 -2.44
CA TRP A 133 14.60 1.49 -3.39
C TRP A 133 13.75 0.84 -4.50
N GLY A 134 14.10 -0.38 -4.91
CA GLY A 134 13.42 -1.13 -5.96
C GLY A 134 12.08 -1.67 -5.49
N GLU A 135 12.07 -2.26 -4.30
CA GLU A 135 10.86 -2.75 -3.63
C GLU A 135 9.87 -1.61 -3.39
N GLU A 136 10.28 -0.58 -2.66
CA GLU A 136 9.44 0.57 -2.34
C GLU A 136 9.02 1.34 -3.59
N GLY A 137 9.94 1.46 -4.56
CA GLY A 137 9.66 2.11 -5.84
C GLY A 137 8.59 1.37 -6.65
N PHE A 138 8.53 0.04 -6.56
CA PHE A 138 7.50 -0.77 -7.21
C PHE A 138 6.13 -0.55 -6.55
N CYS A 139 6.09 -0.60 -5.22
CA CYS A 139 4.87 -0.39 -4.44
C CYS A 139 4.30 1.03 -4.63
N GLU A 140 5.16 2.06 -4.67
CA GLU A 140 4.76 3.44 -4.99
C GLU A 140 4.28 3.60 -6.44
N LEU A 141 4.93 2.93 -7.39
CA LEU A 141 4.51 2.95 -8.80
C LEU A 141 3.10 2.40 -8.98
N LEU A 142 2.70 1.34 -8.25
CA LEU A 142 1.33 0.82 -8.28
C LEU A 142 0.31 1.87 -7.83
N SER A 143 0.57 2.52 -6.69
CA SER A 143 -0.26 3.59 -6.15
C SER A 143 -0.39 4.75 -7.14
N TYR A 144 0.73 5.20 -7.71
CA TYR A 144 0.77 6.25 -8.72
C TYR A 144 -0.09 5.91 -9.94
N ARG A 145 0.10 4.71 -10.51
CA ARG A 145 -0.66 4.25 -11.69
C ARG A 145 -2.16 4.21 -11.41
N TYR A 146 -2.57 3.78 -10.21
CA TYR A 146 -3.98 3.79 -9.84
C TYR A 146 -4.54 5.20 -9.70
N TYR A 147 -3.79 6.12 -9.10
CA TYR A 147 -4.22 7.51 -9.01
C TYR A 147 -4.37 8.16 -10.39
N GLN A 148 -3.42 7.91 -11.30
CA GLN A 148 -3.53 8.34 -12.70
C GLN A 148 -4.74 7.71 -13.40
N HIS A 149 -5.06 6.44 -13.11
CA HIS A 149 -6.25 5.78 -13.62
C HIS A 149 -7.56 6.42 -13.12
N LEU A 150 -7.63 6.81 -11.84
CA LEU A 150 -8.80 7.49 -11.29
C LEU A 150 -8.98 8.91 -11.86
N ASN A 151 -7.88 9.63 -12.09
CA ASN A 151 -7.85 10.97 -12.68
C ASN A 151 -8.84 11.99 -12.05
N THR A 152 -9.00 11.92 -10.72
CA THR A 152 -9.77 12.92 -9.97
C THR A 152 -8.82 13.98 -9.39
N PRO A 153 -9.30 15.18 -9.01
CA PRO A 153 -8.44 16.18 -8.39
C PRO A 153 -7.69 15.68 -7.14
N GLU A 154 -8.34 14.88 -6.31
CA GLU A 154 -7.74 14.28 -5.12
C GLU A 154 -6.72 13.18 -5.46
N ALA A 155 -7.02 12.30 -6.42
CA ALA A 155 -6.06 11.30 -6.88
C ALA A 155 -4.81 11.96 -7.48
N ASN A 156 -5.00 13.00 -8.30
CA ASN A 156 -3.90 13.76 -8.92
C ASN A 156 -3.05 14.49 -7.88
N TYR A 157 -3.64 14.92 -6.75
CA TYR A 157 -2.89 15.45 -5.62
C TYR A 157 -1.97 14.39 -4.99
N TYR A 158 -2.47 13.17 -4.77
CA TYR A 158 -1.65 12.08 -4.24
C TYR A 158 -0.58 11.62 -5.23
N ALA A 159 -0.90 11.50 -6.52
CA ALA A 159 0.07 11.19 -7.57
C ALA A 159 1.21 12.24 -7.62
N SER A 160 0.85 13.52 -7.58
CA SER A 160 1.83 14.62 -7.52
C SER A 160 2.68 14.57 -6.25
N SER A 161 2.11 14.10 -5.14
CA SER A 161 2.82 13.96 -3.87
C SER A 161 3.88 12.86 -3.93
N ILE A 162 3.60 11.75 -4.62
CA ILE A 162 4.58 10.68 -4.89
C ILE A 162 5.73 11.22 -5.75
N GLU A 163 5.42 11.94 -6.84
CA GLU A 163 6.44 12.50 -7.74
C GLU A 163 7.37 13.51 -7.05
N LYS A 164 6.79 14.35 -6.18
CA LYS A 164 7.47 15.47 -5.52
C LYS A 164 8.06 15.13 -4.16
N ASN A 165 7.88 13.90 -3.65
CA ASN A 165 8.37 13.50 -2.34
C ASN A 165 9.91 13.66 -2.28
N PRO A 166 10.47 14.50 -1.40
CA PRO A 166 11.91 14.72 -1.32
C PRO A 166 12.68 13.57 -0.64
N ASN A 167 12.00 12.56 -0.08
CA ASN A 167 12.67 11.42 0.56
C ASN A 167 13.43 10.58 -0.48
N SER A 168 14.75 10.44 -0.28
CA SER A 168 15.69 10.01 -1.33
C SER A 168 15.61 8.54 -1.74
N VAL A 169 15.01 7.66 -0.94
CA VAL A 169 14.89 6.23 -1.26
C VAL A 169 13.57 5.93 -2.00
N TYR A 170 12.45 6.41 -1.45
CA TYR A 170 11.11 6.23 -2.05
C TYR A 170 10.99 6.92 -3.41
N SER A 171 11.39 8.19 -3.47
CA SER A 171 11.22 8.99 -4.70
C SER A 171 12.21 8.61 -5.80
N ASP A 172 13.43 8.21 -5.47
CA ASP A 172 14.41 7.72 -6.46
C ASP A 172 13.97 6.37 -7.01
N GLY A 173 13.49 5.47 -6.14
CA GLY A 173 12.95 4.18 -6.55
C GLY A 173 11.77 4.30 -7.50
N PHE A 174 10.77 5.09 -7.12
CA PHE A 174 9.62 5.40 -7.97
C PHE A 174 10.07 5.99 -9.31
N ARG A 175 10.92 7.04 -9.33
CA ARG A 175 11.35 7.70 -10.58
C ARG A 175 12.04 6.73 -11.53
N ARG A 176 12.88 5.83 -11.02
CA ARG A 176 13.57 4.82 -11.84
C ARG A 176 12.59 3.83 -12.45
N LEU A 177 11.67 3.28 -11.65
CA LEU A 177 10.70 2.31 -12.18
C LEU A 177 9.69 2.98 -13.11
N HIS A 178 9.26 4.20 -12.80
CA HIS A 178 8.41 4.99 -13.67
C HIS A 178 9.07 5.23 -15.04
N ALA A 179 10.34 5.61 -15.07
CA ALA A 179 11.08 5.75 -16.32
C ALA A 179 11.20 4.42 -17.10
N LEU A 180 11.37 3.29 -16.40
CA LEU A 180 11.36 1.96 -17.02
C LEU A 180 9.97 1.60 -17.58
N THR A 181 8.88 1.96 -16.91
CA THR A 181 7.53 1.74 -17.41
C THR A 181 7.21 2.60 -18.62
N GLU A 182 7.68 3.86 -18.66
CA GLU A 182 7.53 4.72 -19.84
C GLU A 182 8.31 4.16 -21.04
N LYS A 183 9.47 3.54 -20.79
CA LYS A 183 10.31 2.98 -21.85
C LYS A 183 9.80 1.64 -22.40
N TYR A 184 9.35 0.73 -21.53
CA TYR A 184 9.09 -0.67 -21.89
C TYR A 184 7.63 -1.11 -21.71
N GLY A 185 6.81 -0.28 -21.05
CA GLY A 185 5.47 -0.64 -20.62
C GLY A 185 5.45 -1.43 -19.31
N PHE A 186 4.41 -1.21 -18.51
CA PHE A 186 4.21 -1.90 -17.22
C PHE A 186 4.12 -3.44 -17.33
N PRO A 187 3.42 -4.04 -18.32
CA PRO A 187 3.39 -5.50 -18.47
C PRO A 187 4.77 -6.13 -18.69
N ARG A 188 5.67 -5.41 -19.38
CA ARG A 188 7.04 -5.88 -19.61
C ARG A 188 7.86 -5.85 -18.32
N LEU A 189 7.69 -4.81 -17.51
CA LEU A 189 8.31 -4.72 -16.18
C LEU A 189 7.89 -5.92 -15.31
N LEU A 190 6.59 -6.21 -15.22
CA LEU A 190 6.08 -7.37 -14.48
C LEU A 190 6.66 -8.69 -14.99
N THR A 191 6.74 -8.85 -16.31
CA THR A 191 7.34 -10.05 -16.92
C THR A 191 8.80 -10.22 -16.51
N ILE A 192 9.60 -9.15 -16.55
CA ILE A 192 11.02 -9.20 -16.17
C ILE A 192 11.16 -9.52 -14.68
N LEU A 193 10.39 -8.84 -13.82
CA LEU A 193 10.39 -9.08 -12.38
C LEU A 193 10.04 -10.54 -12.07
N ASN A 194 8.97 -11.06 -12.67
CA ASN A 194 8.53 -12.42 -12.38
C ASN A 194 9.46 -13.50 -12.97
N THR A 195 10.12 -13.24 -14.10
CA THR A 195 11.00 -14.24 -14.74
C THR A 195 12.41 -14.23 -14.19
N THR A 196 12.95 -13.04 -13.90
CA THR A 196 14.36 -12.88 -13.48
C THR A 196 14.53 -12.69 -11.98
N LYS A 197 13.44 -12.38 -11.25
CA LYS A 197 13.45 -11.95 -9.85
C LYS A 197 14.33 -10.72 -9.60
N GLN A 198 14.61 -9.94 -10.65
CA GLN A 198 15.48 -8.77 -10.62
C GLN A 198 14.84 -7.59 -11.36
N LEU A 199 15.29 -6.38 -11.04
CA LEU A 199 14.93 -5.19 -11.79
C LEU A 199 15.52 -5.21 -13.20
N PRO A 200 14.83 -4.61 -14.19
CA PRO A 200 15.40 -4.39 -15.52
C PRO A 200 16.71 -3.60 -15.44
N ARG A 201 17.69 -4.00 -16.25
CA ARG A 201 18.96 -3.27 -16.44
C ARG A 201 18.85 -2.21 -17.54
#